data_AF-A0A6N2LZY9-F1
#
_entry.id   AF-A0A6N2LZY9-F1
#
_cell.length_a   1.000
_cell.length_b   1.000
_cell.length_c   1.000
_cell.angle_alpha   90.00
_cell.angle_beta   90.00
_cell.angle_gamma   90.00
#
_symmetry.space_group_name_H-M   'P 1'
#
loop_
_entity.id
_entity.type
_entity.pdbx_description
1 polymer ?
#
loop_
_entity_poly.entity_id
_entity_poly.type
_entity_poly.pdbx_seq_one_letter_code
_entity_poly.pdbx_strand_id
1 'polypeptide(L)'
;MLKAKDDEIEMKGKEHEKMKSEFQKLEIERLAEIERAQRHVESLYSDWDLLPPKTIKDPEAKKPEIWDDKEYIPDLEDKKPEDWDDEEDGEWTAPTISNPEYKCPWKPKKIKNPNYQGKWKAQIVDNLDYG
;
A
#
# COMPACT_ATOMS: atom_id res chain seq x y z
N MET A 1 25.77 -11.84 70.09
CA MET A 1 26.42 -12.06 68.79
C MET A 1 25.51 -12.71 67.73
N LEU A 2 24.39 -13.37 68.10
CA LEU A 2 23.47 -13.98 67.13
C LEU A 2 22.62 -12.95 66.36
N LYS A 3 22.11 -11.92 67.06
CA LYS A 3 21.23 -10.89 66.49
C LYS A 3 21.81 -10.15 65.26
N ALA A 4 23.11 -9.87 65.26
CA ALA A 4 23.77 -9.20 64.15
C ALA A 4 23.88 -10.06 62.88
N LYS A 5 23.86 -11.40 63.00
CA LYS A 5 23.89 -12.31 61.85
C LYS A 5 22.51 -12.46 61.21
N ASP A 6 21.46 -12.40 62.04
CA ASP A 6 20.07 -12.45 61.56
C ASP A 6 19.72 -11.17 60.78
N ASP A 7 20.16 -9.99 61.26
CA ASP A 7 19.97 -8.70 60.57
C ASP A 7 20.72 -8.65 59.21
N GLU A 8 21.91 -9.27 59.12
CA GLU A 8 22.69 -9.35 57.87
C GLU A 8 22.01 -10.24 56.82
N ILE A 9 21.40 -11.35 57.24
CA ILE A 9 20.63 -12.25 56.36
C ILE A 9 19.39 -11.54 55.83
N GLU A 10 18.71 -10.75 56.66
CA GLU A 10 17.54 -9.96 56.25
C GLU A 10 17.93 -8.87 55.24
N MET A 11 19.05 -8.17 55.46
CA MET A 11 19.57 -7.17 54.52
C MET A 11 19.92 -7.79 53.17
N LYS A 12 20.61 -8.95 53.16
CA LYS A 12 20.93 -9.70 51.94
C LYS A 12 19.68 -10.21 51.22
N GLY A 13 18.64 -10.59 51.96
CA GLY A 13 17.33 -10.94 51.40
C GLY A 13 16.68 -9.77 50.67
N LYS A 14 16.70 -8.58 51.27
CA LYS A 14 16.19 -7.34 50.67
C LYS A 14 16.99 -6.92 49.43
N GLU A 15 18.31 -7.07 49.45
CA GLU A 15 19.17 -6.80 48.28
C GLU A 15 18.91 -7.78 47.13
N HIS A 16 18.70 -9.06 47.44
CA HIS A 16 18.37 -10.06 46.43
C HIS A 16 17.00 -9.82 45.80
N GLU A 17 16.01 -9.41 46.60
CA GLU A 17 14.69 -9.02 46.09
C GLU A 17 14.76 -7.73 45.26
N LYS A 18 15.58 -6.76 45.68
CA LYS A 18 15.87 -5.55 44.90
C LYS A 18 16.51 -5.90 43.55
N MET A 19 17.52 -6.78 43.53
CA MET A 19 18.16 -7.23 42.29
C MET A 19 17.17 -7.96 41.37
N LYS A 20 16.28 -8.79 41.91
CA LYS A 20 15.22 -9.44 41.13
C LYS A 20 14.26 -8.42 40.51
N SER A 21 13.88 -7.40 41.26
CA SER A 21 13.02 -6.32 40.78
C SER A 21 13.71 -5.51 39.67
N GLU A 22 14.98 -5.18 39.84
CA GLU A 22 15.77 -4.48 38.82
C GLU A 22 15.96 -5.33 37.56
N PHE A 23 16.19 -6.64 37.70
CA PHE A 23 16.29 -7.55 36.56
C PHE A 23 14.97 -7.64 35.79
N GLN A 24 13.84 -7.79 36.49
CA GLN A 24 12.52 -7.78 35.85
C GLN A 24 12.23 -6.46 35.15
N LYS A 25 12.62 -5.33 35.75
CA LYS A 25 12.49 -4.01 35.12
C LYS A 25 13.33 -3.92 33.84
N LEU A 26 14.57 -4.43 33.88
CA LEU A 26 15.47 -4.45 32.73
C LEU A 26 14.95 -5.37 31.60
N GLU A 27 14.35 -6.51 31.95
CA GLU A 27 13.74 -7.44 30.99
C GLU A 27 12.55 -6.78 30.26
N ILE A 28 11.67 -6.09 31.00
CA ILE A 28 10.54 -5.35 30.41
C ILE A 28 11.02 -4.22 29.49
N GLU A 29 12.06 -3.49 29.90
CA GLU A 29 12.66 -2.44 29.08
C GLU A 29 13.27 -2.99 27.79
N ARG A 30 14.03 -4.10 27.88
CA ARG A 30 14.60 -4.80 26.73
C ARG A 30 13.51 -5.27 25.76
N LEU A 31 12.43 -5.84 26.26
CA LEU A 31 11.31 -6.30 25.43
C LEU A 31 10.59 -5.12 24.75
N ALA A 32 10.39 -4.01 25.46
CA ALA A 32 9.81 -2.80 24.89
C ALA A 32 10.69 -2.20 23.77
N GLU A 33 12.01 -2.26 23.92
CA GLU A 33 12.95 -1.80 22.90
C GLU A 33 12.93 -2.71 21.66
N ILE A 34 12.86 -4.02 21.84
CA ILE A 34 12.69 -4.99 20.73
C ILE A 34 11.38 -4.71 19.98
N GLU A 35 10.27 -4.48 20.69
CA GLU A 35 8.98 -4.18 20.07
C GLU A 35 9.00 -2.84 19.31
N ARG A 36 9.63 -1.81 19.88
CA ARG A 36 9.83 -0.51 19.20
C ARG A 36 10.68 -0.67 17.94
N ALA A 37 11.77 -1.44 18.01
CA ALA A 37 12.62 -1.73 16.86
C ALA A 37 11.86 -2.51 15.78
N GLN A 38 11.07 -3.54 16.15
CA GLN A 38 10.23 -4.30 15.21
C GLN A 38 9.18 -3.41 14.53
N ARG A 39 8.52 -2.53 15.28
CA ARG A 39 7.54 -1.56 14.73
C ARG A 39 8.20 -0.60 13.74
N HIS A 40 9.40 -0.11 14.05
CA HIS A 40 10.16 0.75 13.14
C HIS A 40 10.57 0.00 11.86
N VAL A 41 11.01 -1.25 12.00
CA VAL A 41 11.33 -2.13 10.88
C VAL A 41 10.10 -2.40 10.01
N GLU A 42 8.92 -2.64 10.60
CA GLU A 42 7.67 -2.84 9.85
C GLU A 42 7.21 -1.56 9.11
N SER A 43 7.44 -0.39 9.71
CA SER A 43 7.23 0.91 9.04
C SER A 43 8.17 1.07 7.84
N LEU A 44 9.46 0.78 8.00
CA LEU A 44 10.44 0.86 6.91
C LEU A 44 10.12 -0.12 5.77
N TYR A 45 9.78 -1.38 6.08
CA TYR A 45 9.35 -2.32 5.05
C TYR A 45 7.99 -1.99 4.41
N SER A 46 7.21 -1.08 4.99
CA SER A 46 5.94 -0.62 4.42
C SER A 46 6.12 0.60 3.52
N ASP A 47 7.06 1.48 3.81
CA ASP A 47 7.26 2.74 3.08
C ASP A 47 8.20 2.60 1.88
N TRP A 48 9.06 1.58 1.89
CA TRP A 48 9.85 1.25 0.71
C TRP A 48 9.00 0.36 -0.20
N ASP A 49 8.64 0.87 -1.38
CA ASP A 49 7.91 0.20 -2.48
C ASP A 49 8.73 -0.96 -3.11
N LEU A 50 9.31 -1.82 -2.26
CA LEU A 50 10.19 -2.94 -2.61
C LEU A 50 9.43 -4.10 -3.24
N LEU A 51 8.12 -4.17 -3.03
CA LEU A 51 7.28 -5.18 -3.63
C LEU A 51 6.70 -4.65 -4.92
N PRO A 52 6.76 -5.43 -6.02
CA PRO A 52 6.01 -5.08 -7.20
C PRO A 52 4.52 -4.96 -6.82
N PRO A 53 3.73 -4.09 -7.48
CA PRO A 53 2.37 -3.82 -7.06
C PRO A 53 1.54 -5.11 -7.04
N LYS A 54 0.68 -5.28 -6.03
CA LYS A 54 -0.20 -6.47 -5.90
C LYS A 54 -1.05 -6.73 -7.14
N THR A 55 -1.42 -5.66 -7.85
CA THR A 55 -2.22 -5.71 -9.08
C THR A 55 -1.58 -4.86 -10.16
N ILE A 56 -1.55 -5.37 -11.38
CA ILE A 56 -1.11 -4.65 -12.58
C ILE A 56 -2.30 -4.40 -13.51
N LYS A 57 -2.19 -3.42 -14.41
CA LYS A 57 -3.14 -3.28 -15.51
C LYS A 57 -2.99 -4.50 -16.41
N ASP A 58 -4.10 -5.06 -16.85
CA ASP A 58 -4.12 -6.19 -17.77
C ASP A 58 -3.50 -5.77 -19.12
N PRO A 59 -2.36 -6.35 -19.54
CA PRO A 59 -1.74 -6.02 -20.81
C PRO A 59 -2.53 -6.53 -22.01
N GLU A 60 -3.43 -7.50 -21.82
CA GLU A 60 -4.31 -8.02 -22.87
C GLU A 60 -5.65 -7.28 -22.94
N ALA A 61 -5.95 -6.41 -21.96
CA ALA A 61 -7.14 -5.58 -21.98
C ALA A 61 -7.04 -4.58 -23.14
N LYS A 62 -7.76 -4.88 -24.21
CA LYS A 62 -7.99 -3.97 -25.33
C LYS A 62 -9.35 -3.31 -25.17
N LYS A 63 -9.39 -2.03 -25.54
CA LYS A 63 -10.66 -1.33 -25.71
C LYS A 63 -11.48 -2.10 -26.77
N PRO A 64 -12.74 -2.48 -26.50
CA PRO A 64 -13.58 -3.14 -27.49
C PRO A 64 -13.78 -2.23 -28.71
N GLU A 65 -13.87 -2.81 -29.89
CA GLU A 65 -14.11 -2.07 -31.14
C GLU A 65 -15.45 -1.32 -31.14
N ILE A 66 -16.44 -1.83 -30.39
CA ILE A 66 -17.79 -1.24 -30.24
C ILE A 66 -17.83 -0.17 -29.13
N TRP A 67 -16.70 0.13 -28.49
CA TRP A 67 -16.68 1.08 -27.37
C TRP A 67 -16.36 2.50 -27.87
N ASP A 68 -17.31 3.43 -27.72
CA ASP A 68 -17.05 4.85 -27.98
C ASP A 68 -16.86 5.64 -26.68
N ASP A 69 -15.72 6.33 -26.60
CA ASP A 69 -15.37 7.21 -25.46
C ASP A 69 -15.74 8.67 -25.75
N LYS A 70 -16.18 8.99 -26.98
CA LYS A 70 -16.58 10.33 -27.35
C LYS A 70 -18.02 10.55 -26.93
N GLU A 71 -18.21 11.48 -25.99
CA GLU A 71 -19.54 11.90 -25.53
C GLU A 71 -20.31 12.64 -26.64
N TYR A 72 -19.59 13.33 -27.52
CA TYR A 72 -20.16 14.05 -28.66
C TYR A 72 -19.50 13.64 -29.97
N ILE A 73 -20.31 13.48 -31.01
CA ILE A 73 -19.91 13.19 -32.39
C ILE A 73 -20.44 14.28 -33.32
N PRO A 74 -19.76 14.60 -34.43
CA PRO A 74 -20.31 15.52 -35.41
C PRO A 74 -21.58 14.93 -36.02
N ASP A 75 -22.60 15.75 -36.21
CA ASP A 75 -23.80 15.36 -36.93
C ASP A 75 -23.46 15.12 -38.41
N LEU A 76 -23.64 13.89 -38.88
CA LEU A 76 -23.42 13.52 -40.28
C LEU A 76 -24.64 13.81 -41.16
N GLU A 77 -25.80 14.05 -40.54
CA GLU A 77 -27.04 14.37 -41.25
C GLU A 77 -27.17 15.88 -41.46
N ASP A 78 -26.49 16.69 -40.63
CA ASP A 78 -26.43 18.12 -40.84
C ASP A 78 -25.52 18.47 -42.02
N LYS A 79 -26.00 19.36 -42.88
CA LYS A 79 -25.30 19.77 -44.10
C LYS A 79 -25.11 21.26 -44.07
N LYS A 80 -23.98 21.70 -44.62
CA LYS A 80 -23.70 23.11 -44.87
C LYS A 80 -24.94 23.76 -45.53
N PRO A 81 -25.50 24.82 -44.93
CA PRO A 81 -26.62 25.55 -45.51
C PRO A 81 -26.29 26.06 -46.91
N GLU A 82 -27.28 26.11 -47.79
CA GLU A 82 -27.11 26.60 -49.17
C GLU A 82 -26.73 28.10 -49.21
N ASP A 83 -27.02 28.84 -48.13
CA ASP A 83 -26.74 30.28 -47.96
C ASP A 83 -25.44 30.56 -47.18
N TRP A 84 -24.59 29.55 -46.94
CA TRP A 84 -23.32 29.73 -46.22
C TRP A 84 -22.16 30.06 -47.16
N ASP A 85 -21.46 31.16 -46.90
CA ASP A 85 -20.29 31.59 -47.64
C ASP A 85 -18.99 31.35 -46.84
N ASP A 86 -18.09 30.49 -47.32
CA ASP A 86 -16.84 30.21 -46.59
C ASP A 86 -15.87 31.40 -46.58
N GLU A 87 -16.01 32.35 -47.51
CA GLU A 87 -15.16 33.55 -47.58
C GLU A 87 -15.61 34.63 -46.57
N GLU A 88 -16.91 34.75 -46.33
CA GLU A 88 -17.50 35.76 -45.42
C GLU A 88 -17.76 35.20 -44.00
N ASP A 89 -18.23 33.95 -43.88
CA ASP A 89 -18.59 33.31 -42.60
C ASP A 89 -17.52 32.33 -42.07
N GLY A 90 -16.55 31.94 -42.91
CA GLY A 90 -15.47 31.01 -42.58
C GLY A 90 -15.80 29.53 -42.83
N GLU A 91 -14.88 28.62 -42.52
CA GLU A 91 -15.07 27.17 -42.75
C GLU A 91 -16.21 26.61 -41.89
N TRP A 92 -17.27 26.13 -42.54
CA TRP A 92 -18.41 25.53 -41.84
C TRP A 92 -18.03 24.25 -41.08
N THR A 93 -18.47 24.13 -39.83
CA THR A 93 -18.30 22.92 -39.01
C THR A 93 -19.66 22.36 -38.57
N ALA A 94 -19.88 21.07 -38.81
CA ALA A 94 -21.09 20.38 -38.35
C ALA A 94 -21.26 20.49 -36.82
N PRO A 95 -22.49 20.69 -36.32
CA PRO A 95 -22.77 20.72 -34.90
C PRO A 95 -22.46 19.36 -34.26
N THR A 96 -22.02 19.39 -33.01
CA THR A 96 -21.74 18.17 -32.25
C THR A 96 -23.01 17.69 -31.54
N ILE A 97 -23.46 16.47 -31.86
CA ILE A 97 -24.60 15.81 -31.21
C ILE A 97 -24.12 14.81 -30.16
N SER A 98 -24.98 14.52 -29.17
CA SER A 98 -24.69 13.49 -28.17
C SER A 98 -24.58 12.13 -28.84
N ASN A 99 -23.48 11.43 -28.58
CA ASN A 99 -23.23 10.12 -29.15
C ASN A 99 -24.11 9.05 -28.46
N PRO A 100 -25.07 8.42 -29.17
CA PRO A 100 -25.92 7.39 -28.58
C PRO A 100 -25.13 6.13 -28.17
N GLU A 101 -23.95 5.90 -28.77
CA GLU A 101 -23.07 4.77 -28.48
C GLU A 101 -22.03 5.08 -27.37
N TYR A 102 -22.09 6.27 -26.76
CA TYR A 102 -21.18 6.64 -25.68
C TYR A 102 -21.34 5.70 -24.47
N LYS A 103 -20.25 5.04 -24.08
CA LYS A 103 -20.26 4.04 -22.99
C LYS A 103 -19.48 4.46 -21.74
N CYS A 104 -19.10 5.73 -21.66
CA CYS A 104 -18.15 6.31 -20.69
C CYS A 104 -16.68 5.92 -20.98
N PRO A 105 -15.69 6.65 -20.42
CA PRO A 105 -14.28 6.38 -20.69
C PRO A 105 -13.88 4.96 -20.27
N TRP A 106 -13.37 4.17 -21.21
CA TRP A 106 -12.93 2.80 -20.96
C TRP A 106 -11.81 2.75 -19.91
N LYS A 107 -11.88 1.76 -19.00
CA LYS A 107 -10.83 1.51 -17.99
C LYS A 107 -10.36 0.05 -18.06
N PRO A 108 -9.04 -0.20 -18.17
CA PRO A 108 -8.52 -1.56 -18.21
C PRO A 108 -8.79 -2.28 -16.88
N LYS A 109 -9.05 -3.58 -16.98
CA LYS A 109 -9.17 -4.44 -15.80
C LYS A 109 -7.82 -4.52 -15.08
N LYS A 110 -7.85 -4.62 -13.75
CA LYS A 110 -6.65 -4.86 -12.92
C LYS A 110 -6.57 -6.36 -12.64
N ILE A 111 -5.45 -6.98 -12.98
CA ILE A 111 -5.17 -8.40 -12.72
C ILE A 111 -4.15 -8.56 -11.60
N LYS A 112 -4.15 -9.72 -10.94
CA LYS A 112 -3.14 -10.05 -9.92
C LYS A 112 -1.76 -10.08 -10.59
N ASN A 113 -0.77 -9.46 -9.95
CA ASN A 113 0.59 -9.45 -10.47
C ASN A 113 1.26 -10.81 -10.20
N PRO A 114 1.62 -11.60 -11.24
CA PRO A 114 2.28 -12.89 -11.07
C PRO A 114 3.62 -12.80 -10.33
N ASN A 115 4.28 -11.63 -10.40
CA ASN A 115 5.55 -11.36 -9.74
C ASN A 115 5.40 -10.92 -8.29
N TYR A 116 4.18 -10.79 -7.76
CA TYR A 116 3.96 -10.43 -6.36
C TYR A 116 4.14 -11.65 -5.44
N GLN A 117 5.28 -11.72 -4.76
CA GLN A 117 5.65 -12.82 -3.86
C GLN A 117 5.16 -12.65 -2.41
N GLY A 118 4.42 -11.57 -2.11
CA GLY A 118 3.98 -11.26 -0.75
C GLY A 118 5.04 -10.55 0.09
N LYS A 119 4.64 -10.02 1.26
CA LYS A 119 5.59 -9.52 2.24
C LYS A 119 6.40 -10.71 2.77
N TRP A 120 7.71 -10.70 2.56
CA TRP A 120 8.60 -11.75 3.05
C TRP A 120 8.42 -11.88 4.58
N LYS A 121 8.25 -13.11 5.05
CA LYS A 121 8.26 -13.42 6.49
C LYS A 121 9.55 -14.17 6.78
N ALA A 122 10.36 -13.60 7.67
CA ALA A 122 11.53 -14.29 8.18
C ALA A 122 11.08 -15.62 8.80
N GLN A 123 11.60 -16.72 8.25
CA GLN A 123 11.48 -18.01 8.91
C GLN A 123 12.41 -17.94 10.13
N ILE A 124 11.84 -18.03 11.33
CA ILE A 124 12.64 -18.24 12.54
C ILE A 124 13.14 -19.67 12.43
N VAL A 125 14.32 -19.84 11.83
CA VAL A 125 15.07 -21.09 11.97
C VAL A 125 15.56 -21.09 13.40
N ASP A 126 14.95 -21.92 14.23
CA ASP A 126 15.46 -22.15 15.58
C ASP A 126 16.92 -22.56 15.45
N ASN A 127 17.82 -21.75 15.99
CA ASN A 127 19.26 -22.01 15.94
C ASN A 127 19.55 -23.16 16.92
N LEU A 128 19.37 -24.38 16.43
CA LEU A 128 19.27 -25.63 17.17
C LEU A 128 20.62 -26.16 17.71
N ASP A 129 21.60 -25.27 17.89
CA ASP A 129 22.98 -25.65 18.24
C ASP A 129 23.57 -24.79 19.38
N TYR A 130 22.76 -24.60 20.43
CA TYR A 130 23.28 -24.24 21.75
C TYR A 130 22.85 -25.30 22.76
N GLY A 131 23.55 -26.43 22.73
CA GLY A 131 23.50 -27.51 23.73
C GLY A 131 24.87 -27.71 24.35
#